data_AF-A0A7S2BG18-F1
#
_entry.id   AF-A0A7S2BG18-F1
#
_cell.length_a   1.000
_cell.length_b   1.000
_cell.length_c   1.000
_cell.angle_alpha   90.00
_cell.angle_beta   90.00
_cell.angle_gamma   90.00
#
_symmetry.space_group_name_H-M   'P 1'
#
loop_
_entity.id
_entity.type
_entity.pdbx_description
1 polymer ?
#
loop_
_entity_poly.entity_id
_entity_poly.type
_entity_poly.pdbx_seq_one_letter_code
_entity_poly.pdbx_strand_id
1 'polypeptide(L)'
;TRRLWTYTPDTKRRIETLNRELSLPSAFVAVQIRRGDKVAGKRRESLKVTMPDYVKAALQHCKPPCATIAVCTDDISAAEEFAAGVRKEKPGIQVRWRARKATPEHLRQGHKQDDWNALSMRDREALTQEFLADVEVMRTSRVLICTFSSNVGRLVAMLRDGETISLDDKWTNT
;
A
#
# COMPACT_ATOMS: atom_id res chain seq x y z
N THR A 1 -10.92 -3.51 -21.30
CA THR A 1 -10.59 -4.70 -20.47
C THR A 1 -9.10 -4.74 -20.18
N ARG A 2 -8.70 -4.68 -18.90
CA ARG A 2 -7.31 -4.80 -18.43
C ARG A 2 -6.81 -6.25 -18.57
N ARG A 3 -6.68 -6.75 -19.80
CA ARG A 3 -6.42 -8.17 -20.13
C ARG A 3 -5.14 -8.73 -19.47
N LEU A 4 -4.19 -7.86 -19.11
CA LEU A 4 -2.91 -8.22 -18.49
C LEU A 4 -2.99 -8.44 -16.96
N TRP A 5 -4.10 -8.11 -16.29
CA TRP A 5 -4.23 -8.24 -14.84
C TRP A 5 -5.12 -9.41 -14.44
N THR A 6 -4.68 -10.63 -14.81
CA THR A 6 -5.37 -11.88 -14.50
C THR A 6 -4.42 -12.79 -13.74
N TYR A 7 -4.86 -13.28 -12.59
CA TYR A 7 -4.07 -14.20 -11.76
C TYR A 7 -4.38 -15.66 -12.11
N THR A 8 -3.42 -16.55 -11.87
CA THR A 8 -3.70 -17.98 -11.81
C THR A 8 -4.70 -18.26 -10.66
N PRO A 9 -5.47 -19.37 -10.74
CA PRO A 9 -6.41 -19.72 -9.68
C PRO A 9 -5.76 -19.78 -8.29
N ASP A 10 -4.53 -20.25 -8.20
CA ASP A 10 -3.82 -20.46 -6.94
C ASP A 10 -3.37 -19.12 -6.33
N THR A 11 -2.77 -18.25 -7.15
CA THR A 11 -2.42 -16.88 -6.75
C THR A 11 -3.65 -16.10 -6.31
N LYS A 12 -4.78 -16.24 -7.04
CA LYS A 12 -6.04 -15.60 -6.67
C LYS A 12 -6.53 -16.04 -5.29
N ARG A 13 -6.60 -17.37 -5.03
CA ARG A 13 -7.02 -17.90 -3.72
C ARG A 13 -6.09 -17.43 -2.59
N ARG A 14 -4.79 -17.32 -2.87
CA ARG A 14 -3.84 -16.82 -1.89
C ARG A 14 -4.09 -15.34 -1.56
N ILE A 15 -4.25 -14.50 -2.58
CA ILE A 15 -4.56 -13.07 -2.41
C ILE A 15 -5.86 -12.87 -1.62
N GLU A 16 -6.91 -13.61 -1.95
CA GLU A 16 -8.20 -13.55 -1.24
C GLU A 16 -8.06 -13.96 0.23
N THR A 17 -7.24 -14.97 0.52
CA THR A 17 -6.95 -15.39 1.90
C THR A 17 -6.22 -14.30 2.67
N LEU A 18 -5.17 -13.73 2.08
CA LEU A 18 -4.43 -12.62 2.68
C LEU A 18 -5.33 -11.40 2.91
N ASN A 19 -6.20 -11.04 1.97
CA ASN A 19 -7.04 -9.85 2.10
C ASN A 19 -8.19 -10.02 3.09
N ARG A 20 -8.68 -11.25 3.31
CA ARG A 20 -9.67 -11.54 4.36
C ARG A 20 -9.16 -11.22 5.76
N GLU A 21 -7.87 -11.40 6.03
CA GLU A 21 -7.25 -11.08 7.33
C GLU A 21 -7.39 -9.59 7.71
N LEU A 22 -7.48 -8.70 6.73
CA LEU A 22 -7.63 -7.26 6.97
C LEU A 22 -9.05 -6.87 7.38
N SER A 23 -10.05 -7.73 7.13
CA SER A 23 -11.47 -7.48 7.44
C SER A 23 -11.95 -6.12 6.94
N LEU A 24 -11.56 -5.75 5.71
CA LEU A 24 -11.89 -4.44 5.13
C LEU A 24 -13.38 -4.37 4.78
N PRO A 25 -14.06 -3.24 5.06
CA PRO A 25 -15.41 -3.01 4.60
C PRO A 25 -15.44 -2.81 3.08
N SER A 26 -16.63 -2.78 2.49
CA SER A 26 -16.80 -2.50 1.05
C SER A 26 -16.36 -1.09 0.63
N ALA A 27 -16.35 -0.13 1.56
CA ALA A 27 -15.93 1.24 1.31
C ALA A 27 -14.82 1.66 2.28
N PHE A 28 -13.60 1.81 1.76
CA PHE A 28 -12.42 2.22 2.51
C PHE A 28 -11.50 3.09 1.64
N VAL A 29 -10.61 3.85 2.30
CA VAL A 29 -9.49 4.55 1.65
C VAL A 29 -8.24 3.69 1.76
N ALA A 30 -7.45 3.59 0.70
CA ALA A 30 -6.14 2.97 0.75
C ALA A 30 -5.04 4.05 0.72
N VAL A 31 -3.97 3.82 1.49
CA VAL A 31 -2.79 4.67 1.53
C VAL A 31 -1.57 3.81 1.22
N GLN A 32 -0.85 4.16 0.16
CA GLN A 32 0.40 3.53 -0.22
C GLN A 32 1.57 4.36 0.29
N ILE A 33 2.39 3.76 1.15
CA ILE A 33 3.60 4.39 1.69
C ILE A 33 4.80 3.54 1.25
N ARG A 34 5.77 4.14 0.55
CA ARG A 34 7.04 3.47 0.22
C ARG A 34 8.15 4.11 1.03
N ARG A 35 8.83 3.34 1.89
CA ARG A 35 9.92 3.84 2.73
C ARG A 35 11.27 3.15 2.58
N GLY A 36 11.37 2.05 1.83
CA GLY A 36 12.63 1.30 1.65
C GLY A 36 13.77 2.08 0.96
N ASP A 37 14.58 1.37 0.17
CA ASP A 37 15.73 1.89 -0.60
C ASP A 37 15.57 3.29 -1.25
N LYS A 38 14.34 3.68 -1.57
CA LYS A 38 13.98 4.98 -2.13
C LYS A 38 14.22 6.19 -1.21
N VAL A 39 14.17 6.03 0.12
CA VAL A 39 14.42 7.14 1.07
C VAL A 39 15.93 7.32 1.32
N ALA A 40 16.72 6.26 1.13
CA ALA A 40 18.16 6.23 1.42
C ALA A 40 19.06 6.51 0.19
N GLY A 41 18.49 6.56 -1.02
CA GLY A 41 19.24 6.83 -2.25
C GLY A 41 19.72 8.28 -2.39
N LYS A 42 20.84 8.49 -3.10
CA LYS A 42 21.37 9.84 -3.48
C LYS A 42 20.36 10.74 -4.19
N ARG A 43 19.25 10.17 -4.68
CA ARG A 43 18.10 10.90 -5.24
C ARG A 43 17.11 11.15 -4.11
N ARG A 44 17.15 12.35 -3.53
CA ARG A 44 16.23 12.87 -2.49
C ARG A 44 14.76 12.99 -2.96
N GLU A 45 14.26 12.05 -3.76
CA GLU A 45 12.96 12.14 -4.44
C GLU A 45 11.77 12.04 -3.46
N SER A 46 11.93 11.43 -2.28
CA SER A 46 10.83 11.27 -1.31
C SER A 46 10.80 12.28 -0.15
N LEU A 47 11.74 13.23 -0.06
CA LEU A 47 11.79 14.20 1.05
C LEU A 47 10.61 15.20 1.06
N LYS A 48 9.78 15.24 0.00
CA LYS A 48 8.66 16.18 -0.10
C LYS A 48 7.41 15.77 0.65
N VAL A 49 7.18 14.47 0.86
CA VAL A 49 5.92 13.96 1.42
C VAL A 49 6.18 13.36 2.80
N THR A 50 5.64 14.01 3.82
CA THR A 50 5.79 13.61 5.21
C THR A 50 4.63 12.72 5.67
N MET A 51 4.78 12.04 6.80
CA MET A 51 3.69 11.24 7.37
C MET A 51 2.43 12.08 7.68
N PRO A 52 2.54 13.30 8.26
CA PRO A 52 1.40 14.20 8.38
C PRO A 52 0.66 14.50 7.07
N ASP A 53 1.36 14.59 5.93
CA ASP A 53 0.72 14.82 4.63
C ASP A 53 -0.17 13.63 4.23
N TYR A 54 0.31 12.40 4.42
CA TYR A 54 -0.49 11.19 4.22
C TYR A 54 -1.71 11.15 5.14
N VAL A 55 -1.53 11.42 6.44
CA VAL A 55 -2.61 11.41 7.44
C VAL A 55 -3.68 12.43 7.06
N LYS A 56 -3.27 13.68 6.78
CA LYS A 56 -4.16 14.76 6.38
C LYS A 56 -4.97 14.39 5.13
N ALA A 57 -4.31 13.90 4.08
CA ALA A 57 -4.99 13.49 2.86
C ALA A 57 -5.99 12.35 3.13
N ALA A 58 -5.61 11.33 3.92
CA ALA A 58 -6.50 10.21 4.21
C ALA A 58 -7.75 10.63 5.00
N LEU A 59 -7.62 11.56 5.95
CA LEU A 59 -8.73 12.08 6.73
C LEU A 59 -9.64 13.03 5.93
N GLN A 60 -9.08 13.71 4.93
CA GLN A 60 -9.87 14.50 3.97
C GLN A 60 -10.78 13.61 3.11
N HIS A 61 -10.31 12.42 2.71
CA HIS A 61 -11.06 11.54 1.80
C HIS A 61 -11.83 10.41 2.48
N CYS A 62 -11.48 10.02 3.72
CA CYS A 62 -12.28 9.07 4.49
C CYS A 62 -13.46 9.77 5.19
N LYS A 63 -14.49 10.06 4.39
CA LYS A 63 -15.79 10.59 4.82
C LYS A 63 -16.85 9.48 4.85
N PRO A 64 -17.89 9.59 5.69
CA PRO A 64 -18.97 8.61 5.75
C PRO A 64 -19.48 8.23 4.34
N PRO A 65 -19.69 6.93 4.05
CA PRO A 65 -19.66 5.80 4.98
C PRO A 65 -18.25 5.22 5.27
N CYS A 66 -17.15 5.84 4.80
CA CYS A 66 -15.80 5.39 5.13
C CYS A 66 -15.50 5.58 6.63
N ALA A 67 -15.15 4.48 7.28
CA ALA A 67 -14.63 4.46 8.65
C ALA A 67 -13.31 3.66 8.75
N THR A 68 -12.73 3.28 7.61
CA THR A 68 -11.52 2.42 7.56
C THR A 68 -10.53 2.94 6.54
N ILE A 69 -9.27 3.02 6.95
CA ILE A 69 -8.12 3.28 6.09
C ILE A 69 -7.25 2.02 6.07
N ALA A 70 -6.94 1.52 4.88
CA ALA A 70 -5.98 0.46 4.67
C ALA A 70 -4.61 1.05 4.33
N VAL A 71 -3.53 0.63 5.00
CA VAL A 71 -2.16 1.05 4.68
C VAL A 71 -1.43 -0.10 3.99
N CYS A 72 -0.89 0.18 2.81
CA CYS A 72 -0.07 -0.71 2.01
C CYS A 72 1.36 -0.14 1.98
N THR A 73 2.27 -0.83 2.65
CA THR A 73 3.64 -0.38 2.86
C THR A 73 4.61 -1.55 2.83
N ASP A 74 5.82 -1.27 2.37
CA ASP A 74 6.97 -2.17 2.47
C ASP A 74 7.68 -2.08 3.83
N ASP A 75 7.34 -1.07 4.63
CA ASP A 75 7.88 -0.81 5.96
C ASP A 75 6.75 -0.75 6.99
N ILE A 76 6.72 -1.72 7.92
CA ILE A 76 5.69 -1.81 8.96
C ILE A 76 5.72 -0.59 9.90
N SER A 77 6.89 -0.04 10.19
CA SER A 77 7.00 1.14 11.07
C SER A 77 6.27 2.34 10.47
N ALA A 78 6.22 2.44 9.14
CA ALA A 78 5.46 3.47 8.44
C ALA A 78 3.94 3.33 8.67
N ALA A 79 3.42 2.11 8.69
CA ALA A 79 2.01 1.87 8.99
C ALA A 79 1.67 2.17 10.45
N GLU A 80 2.56 1.83 11.38
CA GLU A 80 2.41 2.12 12.80
C GLU A 80 2.40 3.64 13.07
N GLU A 81 3.35 4.36 12.47
CA GLU A 81 3.43 5.82 12.56
C GLU A 81 2.18 6.49 11.94
N PHE A 82 1.73 6.02 10.78
CA PHE A 82 0.50 6.50 10.15
C PHE A 82 -0.72 6.26 11.06
N ALA A 83 -0.85 5.06 11.63
CA ALA A 83 -1.95 4.71 12.51
C ALA A 83 -1.97 5.56 13.79
N ALA A 84 -0.80 5.85 14.36
CA ALA A 84 -0.67 6.76 15.49
C ALA A 84 -1.14 8.19 15.14
N GLY A 85 -0.75 8.69 13.96
CA GLY A 85 -1.20 9.98 13.45
C GLY A 85 -2.72 10.07 13.28
N VAL A 86 -3.32 9.08 12.62
CA VAL A 86 -4.79 9.00 12.46
C VAL A 86 -5.50 8.93 13.81
N ARG A 87 -5.02 8.11 14.74
CA ARG A 87 -5.63 7.98 16.08
C ARG A 87 -5.63 9.31 16.84
N LYS A 88 -4.54 10.07 16.73
CA LYS A 88 -4.39 11.39 17.36
C LYS A 88 -5.41 12.40 16.80
N GLU A 89 -5.61 12.41 15.48
CA GLU A 89 -6.49 13.40 14.83
C GLU A 89 -7.97 12.98 14.79
N LYS A 90 -8.25 11.68 14.63
CA LYS A 90 -9.62 11.15 14.49
C LYS A 90 -9.72 9.70 15.00
N PRO A 91 -9.86 9.49 16.33
CA PRO A 91 -9.79 8.16 16.96
C PRO A 91 -10.89 7.17 16.52
N GLY A 92 -11.98 7.64 15.92
CA GLY A 92 -13.06 6.79 15.41
C GLY A 92 -12.77 6.08 14.08
N ILE A 93 -11.66 6.39 13.40
CA ILE A 93 -11.27 5.72 12.15
C ILE A 93 -10.39 4.51 12.44
N GLN A 94 -10.75 3.36 11.88
CA GLN A 94 -9.95 2.16 11.94
C GLN A 94 -8.82 2.21 10.91
N VAL A 95 -7.59 1.94 11.34
CA VAL A 95 -6.44 1.78 10.44
C VAL A 95 -6.05 0.31 10.40
N ARG A 96 -5.94 -0.25 9.20
CA ARG A 96 -5.62 -1.67 8.96
C ARG A 96 -4.40 -1.78 8.07
N TRP A 97 -3.49 -2.67 8.39
CA TRP A 97 -2.35 -3.01 7.53
C TRP A 97 -1.99 -4.48 7.71
N ARG A 98 -1.25 -5.02 6.75
CA ARG A 98 -0.77 -6.39 6.82
C ARG A 98 0.42 -6.46 7.75
N ALA A 99 0.34 -7.32 8.77
CA ALA A 99 1.41 -7.51 9.75
C ALA A 99 2.62 -8.31 9.20
N ARG A 100 2.49 -8.89 7.99
CA ARG A 100 3.52 -9.68 7.29
C ARG A 100 4.21 -10.74 8.18
N LYS A 101 3.45 -11.44 9.03
CA LYS A 101 3.98 -12.35 10.07
C LYS A 101 4.87 -13.48 9.53
N ALA A 102 4.67 -13.88 8.27
CA ALA A 102 5.46 -14.92 7.62
C ALA A 102 6.74 -14.37 6.94
N THR A 103 6.84 -13.06 6.75
CA THR A 103 7.99 -12.40 6.11
C THR A 103 9.12 -12.25 7.13
N PRO A 104 10.38 -12.58 6.81
CA PRO A 104 11.51 -12.32 7.70
C PRO A 104 11.57 -10.87 8.19
N GLU A 105 11.92 -10.64 9.46
CA GLU A 105 11.86 -9.31 10.08
C GLU A 105 12.67 -8.25 9.32
N HIS A 106 13.86 -8.59 8.84
CA HIS A 106 14.72 -7.69 8.06
C HIS A 106 14.08 -7.23 6.73
N LEU A 107 13.09 -7.97 6.22
CA LEU A 107 12.33 -7.61 5.01
C LEU A 107 11.04 -6.83 5.31
N ARG A 108 10.71 -6.60 6.59
CA ARG A 108 9.54 -5.81 7.01
C ARG A 108 9.85 -4.32 7.21
N GLN A 109 11.10 -3.92 6.99
CA GLN A 109 11.62 -2.56 7.24
C GLN A 109 11.94 -1.83 5.94
N GLY A 110 11.17 -2.12 4.88
CA GLY A 110 11.39 -1.59 3.54
C GLY A 110 12.07 -2.56 2.59
N HIS A 111 11.79 -2.41 1.30
CA HIS A 111 12.38 -3.24 0.25
C HIS A 111 13.88 -2.96 0.09
N LYS A 112 14.66 -4.03 0.06
CA LYS A 112 16.11 -4.05 -0.24
C LYS A 112 16.37 -5.08 -1.33
N GLN A 113 16.92 -4.61 -2.45
CA GLN A 113 17.06 -5.44 -3.65
C GLN A 113 18.01 -6.64 -3.44
N ASP A 114 19.09 -6.45 -2.67
CA ASP A 114 20.07 -7.50 -2.43
C ASP A 114 19.49 -8.63 -1.56
N ASP A 115 18.78 -8.27 -0.49
CA ASP A 115 18.09 -9.25 0.37
C ASP A 115 17.05 -10.04 -0.44
N TRP A 116 16.29 -9.37 -1.32
CA TRP A 116 15.35 -10.02 -2.24
C TRP A 116 16.04 -11.00 -3.19
N ASN A 117 17.17 -10.60 -3.75
CA ASN A 117 17.94 -11.42 -4.67
C ASN A 117 18.57 -12.65 -3.97
N ALA A 118 18.74 -12.64 -2.66
CA ALA A 118 19.22 -13.80 -1.90
C ALA A 118 18.13 -14.85 -1.61
N LEU A 119 16.85 -14.51 -1.79
CA LEU A 119 15.73 -15.39 -1.47
C LEU A 119 15.59 -16.59 -2.42
N SER A 120 15.07 -17.69 -1.88
CA SER A 120 14.62 -18.84 -2.67
C SER A 120 13.46 -18.45 -3.60
N MET A 121 13.27 -19.20 -4.69
CA MET A 121 12.12 -18.97 -5.58
C MET A 121 10.78 -19.07 -4.85
N ARG A 122 10.66 -19.99 -3.89
CA ARG A 122 9.47 -20.17 -3.07
C ARG A 122 9.17 -18.94 -2.22
N ASP A 123 10.19 -18.36 -1.58
CA ASP A 123 10.02 -17.18 -0.74
C ASP A 123 9.71 -15.93 -1.58
N ARG A 124 10.36 -15.79 -2.74
CA ARG A 124 10.03 -14.73 -3.71
C ARG A 124 8.59 -14.85 -4.19
N GLU A 125 8.11 -16.05 -4.48
CA GLU A 125 6.73 -16.27 -4.87
C GLU A 125 5.76 -15.84 -3.76
N ALA A 126 6.01 -16.27 -2.51
CA ALA A 126 5.18 -15.93 -1.37
C ALA A 126 5.11 -14.41 -1.13
N LEU A 127 6.26 -13.72 -1.19
CA LEU A 127 6.30 -12.26 -1.05
C LEU A 127 5.68 -11.53 -2.24
N THR A 128 5.81 -12.09 -3.45
CA THR A 128 5.13 -11.56 -4.64
C THR A 128 3.62 -11.66 -4.48
N GLN A 129 3.11 -12.78 -3.98
CA GLN A 129 1.69 -12.96 -3.68
C GLN A 129 1.22 -11.99 -2.60
N GLU A 130 2.06 -11.70 -1.59
CA GLU A 130 1.78 -10.69 -0.57
C GLU A 130 1.72 -9.26 -1.16
N PHE A 131 2.67 -8.92 -2.02
CA PHE A 131 2.67 -7.66 -2.77
C PHE A 131 1.42 -7.51 -3.65
N LEU A 132 1.06 -8.56 -4.41
CA LEU A 132 -0.15 -8.56 -5.23
C LEU A 132 -1.42 -8.42 -4.38
N ALA A 133 -1.43 -8.97 -3.17
CA ALA A 133 -2.55 -8.79 -2.25
C ALA A 133 -2.72 -7.32 -1.85
N ASP A 134 -1.63 -6.62 -1.56
CA ASP A 134 -1.66 -5.17 -1.31
C ASP A 134 -2.09 -4.38 -2.55
N VAL A 135 -1.65 -4.79 -3.75
CA VAL A 135 -2.14 -4.19 -5.01
C VAL A 135 -3.64 -4.35 -5.15
N GLU A 136 -4.23 -5.50 -4.82
CA GLU A 136 -5.68 -5.69 -4.84
C GLU A 136 -6.41 -4.83 -3.80
N VAL A 137 -5.86 -4.67 -2.60
CA VAL A 137 -6.41 -3.73 -1.59
C VAL A 137 -6.42 -2.31 -2.15
N MET A 138 -5.30 -1.87 -2.71
CA MET A 138 -5.20 -0.54 -3.30
C MET A 138 -6.05 -0.39 -4.56
N ARG A 139 -6.30 -1.45 -5.34
CA ARG A 139 -7.09 -1.42 -6.57
C ARG A 139 -8.59 -1.33 -6.28
N THR A 140 -9.04 -1.96 -5.20
CA THR A 140 -10.46 -2.08 -4.82
C THR A 140 -10.93 -1.00 -3.85
N SER A 141 -10.02 -0.21 -3.28
CA SER A 141 -10.40 0.90 -2.40
C SER A 141 -11.24 1.96 -3.13
N ARG A 142 -12.00 2.77 -2.38
CA ARG A 142 -12.77 3.90 -2.96
C ARG A 142 -11.85 5.01 -3.45
N VAL A 143 -10.86 5.37 -2.65
CA VAL A 143 -9.80 6.34 -2.97
C VAL A 143 -8.46 5.70 -2.67
N LEU A 144 -7.50 5.91 -3.56
CA LEU A 144 -6.09 5.57 -3.33
C LEU A 144 -5.30 6.87 -3.11
N ILE A 145 -4.57 6.95 -2.00
CA ILE A 145 -3.59 8.00 -1.73
C ILE A 145 -2.21 7.36 -1.85
N CYS A 146 -1.35 7.92 -2.68
CA CYS A 146 -0.03 7.36 -2.94
C CYS A 146 0.97 8.45 -3.33
N THR A 147 2.13 8.02 -3.79
CA THR A 147 3.11 8.86 -4.50
C THR A 147 3.29 8.32 -5.90
N PHE A 148 3.20 9.16 -6.92
CA PHE A 148 3.46 8.72 -8.30
C PHE A 148 4.94 8.61 -8.60
N SER A 149 5.82 9.13 -7.75
CA SER A 149 7.20 8.69 -7.82
C SER A 149 7.31 7.16 -7.57
N SER A 150 6.37 6.50 -6.87
CA SER A 150 6.30 5.04 -6.73
C SER A 150 5.72 4.37 -7.97
N ASN A 151 6.47 3.43 -8.56
CA ASN A 151 5.96 2.58 -9.65
C ASN A 151 4.71 1.79 -9.23
N VAL A 152 4.61 1.43 -7.94
CA VAL A 152 3.43 0.73 -7.40
C VAL A 152 2.21 1.64 -7.41
N GLY A 153 2.37 2.90 -6.99
CA GLY A 153 1.30 3.90 -7.03
C GLY A 153 0.77 4.10 -8.45
N ARG A 154 1.68 4.29 -9.42
CA ARG A 154 1.33 4.40 -10.85
C ARG A 154 0.67 3.14 -11.40
N LEU A 155 1.21 1.96 -11.09
CA LEU A 155 0.64 0.68 -11.53
C LEU A 155 -0.82 0.57 -11.07
N VAL A 156 -1.09 0.77 -9.78
CA VAL A 156 -2.44 0.61 -9.26
C VAL A 156 -3.38 1.64 -9.86
N ALA A 157 -2.93 2.88 -10.03
CA ALA A 157 -3.71 3.94 -10.65
C ALA A 157 -4.14 3.61 -12.10
N MET A 158 -3.33 2.86 -12.86
CA MET A 158 -3.74 2.29 -14.16
C MET A 158 -4.74 1.15 -14.03
N LEU A 159 -4.67 0.37 -12.93
CA LEU A 159 -5.45 -0.85 -12.71
C LEU A 159 -6.83 -0.62 -12.10
N ARG A 160 -7.13 0.58 -11.60
CA ARG A 160 -8.39 0.94 -10.94
C ARG A 160 -9.17 2.01 -11.71
N ASP A 161 -10.48 2.03 -11.51
CA ASP A 161 -11.37 3.05 -12.08
C ASP A 161 -11.71 4.16 -11.06
N GLY A 162 -11.38 3.95 -9.78
CA GLY A 162 -11.62 4.91 -8.72
C GLY A 162 -10.54 5.98 -8.61
N GLU A 163 -10.86 7.05 -7.88
CA GLU A 163 -9.98 8.19 -7.65
C GLU A 163 -8.61 7.76 -7.09
N THR A 164 -7.54 8.34 -7.66
CA THR A 164 -6.18 8.21 -7.15
C THR A 164 -5.56 9.58 -6.96
N ILE A 165 -4.99 9.81 -5.78
CA ILE A 165 -4.40 11.07 -5.36
C ILE A 165 -2.92 10.82 -5.11
N SER A 166 -2.07 11.55 -5.83
CA SER A 166 -0.63 11.55 -5.61
C SER A 166 -0.22 12.76 -4.80
N LEU A 167 0.65 12.55 -3.82
CA LEU A 167 1.13 13.60 -2.93
C LEU A 167 2.42 14.29 -3.40
N ASP A 168 3.10 13.77 -4.44
CA ASP A 168 4.35 14.33 -4.94
C ASP A 168 4.27 14.81 -6.40
N ASP A 169 4.05 13.90 -7.33
CA ASP A 169 4.03 14.18 -8.76
C ASP A 169 2.59 14.24 -9.28
N LYS A 170 2.33 15.16 -10.20
CA LYS A 170 1.08 15.20 -10.96
C LYS A 170 1.18 14.20 -12.10
N TRP A 171 0.20 13.31 -12.19
CA TRP A 171 0.01 12.46 -13.35
C TRP A 171 -1.47 12.42 -13.69
N THR A 172 -1.77 12.59 -14.97
CA THR A 172 -3.09 12.38 -15.54
C THR A 172 -3.02 11.11 -16.35
N ASN A 173 -3.81 10.11 -15.97
CA ASN A 173 -3.97 8.87 -16.70
C ASN A 173 -4.95 9.06 -17.87
N THR A 174 -4.70 10.08 -18.69
CA THR A 174 -5.39 10.31 -19.97
C THR A 174 -4.79 9.42 -21.04
#